data_AF-A0A085ZP87-F1
#
_entry.id   AF-A0A085ZP87-F1
#
_cell.length_a   1.000
_cell.length_b   1.000
_cell.length_c   1.000
_cell.angle_alpha   90.00
_cell.angle_beta   90.00
_cell.angle_gamma   90.00
#
_symmetry.space_group_name_H-M   'P 1'
#
loop_
_entity.id
_entity.type
_entity.pdbx_description
1 polymer ?
#
loop_
_entity_poly.entity_id
_entity_poly.type
_entity_poly.pdbx_seq_one_letter_code
_entity_poly.pdbx_strand_id
1 'polypeptide(L)'
;MRLILAFGITFLLFTNIRAQDTIRLQRKPHVILKSWYPEFKEFPELKVGETKILFTIIPDLKNTFILDNDINLIPVNGLLEIVETEKSNQYLVKVNKAESKYIEFEIWFDLGNFTILLKKNSQWEDVRNVYPFKDNRIMMQKIRLKIAK
;
A
#
# COMPACT_ATOMS: atom_id res chain seq x y z
N MET A 1 -34.86 10.05 37.77
CA MET A 1 -33.44 10.51 37.82
C MET A 1 -32.44 9.42 37.41
N ARG A 2 -32.58 8.16 37.84
CA ARG A 2 -31.68 7.04 37.47
C ARG A 2 -31.67 6.67 35.97
N LEU A 3 -32.82 6.77 35.29
CA LEU A 3 -32.94 6.48 33.84
C LEU A 3 -32.27 7.54 32.93
N ILE A 4 -32.26 8.80 33.35
CA ILE A 4 -31.65 9.90 32.59
C ILE A 4 -30.12 9.80 32.65
N LEU A 5 -29.57 9.40 33.80
CA LEU A 5 -28.14 9.12 33.95
C LEU A 5 -27.70 7.94 33.09
N ALA A 6 -28.48 6.85 33.05
CA ALA A 6 -28.17 5.70 32.21
C ALA A 6 -28.14 6.07 30.73
N PHE A 7 -29.11 6.86 30.26
CA PHE A 7 -29.18 7.31 28.86
C PHE A 7 -28.00 8.22 28.48
N GLY A 8 -27.61 9.14 29.37
CA GLY A 8 -26.45 10.02 29.17
C GLY A 8 -25.12 9.26 29.11
N ILE A 9 -24.94 8.23 29.95
CA ILE A 9 -23.75 7.37 29.94
C ILE A 9 -23.69 6.55 28.66
N THR A 10 -24.81 5.96 28.21
CA THR A 10 -24.85 5.25 26.92
C THR A 10 -24.57 6.17 25.74
N PHE A 11 -25.14 7.38 25.71
CA PHE A 11 -24.90 8.33 24.62
C PHE A 11 -23.43 8.77 24.53
N LEU A 12 -22.79 9.03 25.67
CA LEU A 12 -21.35 9.35 25.74
C LEU A 12 -20.45 8.17 25.32
N LEU A 13 -20.87 6.93 25.57
CA LEU A 13 -20.16 5.74 25.10
C LEU A 13 -20.26 5.57 23.58
N PHE A 14 -21.38 5.97 22.95
CA PHE A 14 -21.53 5.92 21.48
C PHE A 14 -20.79 7.05 20.75
N THR A 15 -20.67 8.25 21.33
CA THR A 15 -20.01 9.38 20.66
C THR A 15 -18.48 9.29 20.61
N ASN A 16 -17.87 8.44 21.45
CA ASN A 16 -16.41 8.25 21.47
C ASN A 16 -15.89 7.21 20.46
N ILE A 17 -16.74 6.59 19.64
CA ILE A 17 -16.37 5.42 18.83
C ILE A 17 -15.62 5.74 17.52
N ARG A 18 -15.39 7.01 17.15
CA ARG A 18 -14.60 7.32 15.94
C ARG A 18 -13.67 8.51 16.13
N ALA A 19 -12.61 8.34 16.92
CA ALA A 19 -11.39 9.07 16.65
C ALA A 19 -10.86 8.56 15.30
N GLN A 20 -11.14 9.29 14.23
CA GLN A 20 -10.59 8.96 12.92
C GLN A 20 -9.10 9.30 12.94
N ASP A 21 -8.24 8.28 13.00
CA ASP A 21 -6.80 8.47 13.06
C ASP A 21 -6.32 9.23 11.82
N THR A 22 -5.86 10.46 12.04
CA THR A 22 -5.36 11.34 10.98
C THR A 22 -3.85 11.18 10.87
N ILE A 23 -3.38 10.58 9.78
CA ILE A 23 -1.96 10.41 9.48
C ILE A 23 -1.50 11.62 8.67
N ARG A 24 -0.38 12.24 9.08
CA ARG A 24 0.19 13.41 8.41
C ARG A 24 1.54 13.07 7.79
N LEU A 25 1.61 13.13 6.47
CA LEU A 25 2.80 12.85 5.67
C LEU A 25 3.41 14.16 5.18
N GLN A 26 4.68 14.42 5.52
CA GLN A 26 5.37 15.65 5.10
C GLN A 26 5.69 15.70 3.60
N ARG A 27 5.72 14.53 2.96
CA ARG A 27 6.05 14.36 1.54
C ARG A 27 5.43 13.05 1.03
N LYS A 28 5.41 12.90 -0.30
CA LYS A 28 5.01 11.64 -0.93
C LYS A 28 5.91 10.50 -0.43
N PRO A 29 5.34 9.41 0.11
CA PRO A 29 6.13 8.28 0.59
C PRO A 29 6.97 7.67 -0.52
N HIS A 30 8.19 7.28 -0.17
CA HIS A 30 9.06 6.56 -1.08
C HIS A 30 8.80 5.05 -0.97
N VAL A 31 8.44 4.41 -2.08
CA VAL A 31 8.21 2.97 -2.11
C VAL A 31 9.43 2.26 -2.69
N ILE A 32 9.93 1.27 -1.94
CA ILE A 32 11.07 0.44 -2.33
C ILE A 32 10.55 -0.98 -2.54
N LEU A 33 10.77 -1.54 -3.72
CA LEU A 33 10.51 -2.95 -3.96
C LEU A 33 11.78 -3.76 -3.73
N LYS A 34 11.70 -4.82 -2.93
CA LYS A 34 12.81 -5.72 -2.63
C LYS A 34 12.49 -7.14 -3.02
N SER A 35 13.50 -7.90 -3.44
CA SER A 35 13.43 -9.36 -3.48
C SER A 35 13.86 -9.98 -2.15
N TRP A 36 13.21 -11.07 -1.76
CA TRP A 36 13.57 -11.83 -0.56
C TRP A 36 14.56 -12.95 -0.86
N TYR A 37 14.34 -13.70 -1.95
CA TYR A 37 15.14 -14.86 -2.36
C TYR A 37 15.15 -14.99 -3.90
N PRO A 38 16.24 -15.44 -4.54
CA PRO A 38 17.52 -15.86 -3.95
C PRO A 38 18.48 -14.71 -3.63
N GLU A 39 18.20 -13.48 -4.06
CA GLU A 39 19.07 -12.33 -3.83
C GLU A 39 18.28 -11.23 -3.12
N PHE A 40 18.83 -10.64 -2.06
CA PHE A 40 18.23 -9.46 -1.42
C PHE A 40 18.65 -8.21 -2.19
N LYS A 41 17.87 -7.83 -3.20
CA LYS A 41 18.16 -6.69 -4.08
C LYS A 41 16.98 -5.71 -4.12
N GLU A 42 17.29 -4.43 -4.09
CA GLU A 42 16.33 -3.37 -4.38
C GLU A 42 16.11 -3.30 -5.89
N PHE A 43 14.84 -3.21 -6.31
CA PHE A 43 14.44 -3.22 -7.73
C PHE A 43 15.03 -4.41 -8.51
N PRO A 44 14.73 -5.66 -8.11
CA PRO A 44 15.32 -6.84 -8.71
C PRO A 44 14.96 -6.99 -10.18
N GLU A 45 15.88 -7.50 -11.00
CA GLU A 45 15.53 -7.95 -12.35
C GLU A 45 14.75 -9.26 -12.27
N LEU A 46 13.70 -9.39 -13.09
CA LEU A 46 12.88 -10.60 -13.19
C LEU A 46 13.20 -11.36 -14.47
N LYS A 47 13.23 -12.70 -14.43
CA LYS A 47 13.41 -13.55 -15.61
C LYS A 47 12.09 -14.21 -15.99
N VAL A 48 11.93 -14.49 -17.28
CA VAL A 48 10.75 -15.22 -17.78
C VAL A 48 10.75 -16.64 -17.24
N GLY A 49 9.59 -17.08 -16.73
CA GLY A 49 9.41 -18.42 -16.15
C GLY A 49 9.97 -18.60 -14.75
N GLU A 50 10.78 -17.66 -14.24
CA GLU A 50 11.28 -17.68 -12.87
C GLU A 50 10.28 -17.02 -11.92
N THR A 51 10.01 -17.67 -10.80
CA THR A 51 9.24 -17.08 -9.70
C THR A 51 10.18 -16.44 -8.71
N LYS A 52 9.97 -15.16 -8.39
CA LYS A 52 10.69 -14.46 -7.31
C LYS A 52 9.74 -14.00 -6.24
N ILE A 53 10.22 -13.99 -5.00
CA ILE A 53 9.50 -13.42 -3.88
C ILE A 53 9.83 -11.94 -3.80
N LEU A 54 8.83 -11.09 -3.97
CA LEU A 54 8.94 -9.64 -3.85
C LEU A 54 8.14 -9.13 -2.65
N PHE A 55 8.59 -8.02 -2.08
CA PHE A 55 7.86 -7.31 -1.03
C PHE A 55 8.15 -5.82 -1.11
N THR A 56 7.25 -5.01 -0.58
CA THR A 56 7.40 -3.55 -0.61
C THR A 56 7.83 -3.03 0.76
N ILE A 57 8.63 -1.98 0.79
CA ILE A 57 8.96 -1.23 2.00
C ILE A 57 8.64 0.23 1.74
N ILE A 58 7.94 0.86 2.68
CA ILE A 58 7.62 2.29 2.64
C ILE A 58 8.15 2.93 3.93
N PRO A 59 9.43 3.36 3.95
CA PRO A 59 10.07 3.82 5.17
C PRO A 59 9.34 4.98 5.86
N ASP A 60 8.72 5.87 5.08
CA ASP A 60 7.97 7.02 5.59
C ASP A 60 6.71 6.60 6.38
N LEU A 61 6.27 5.33 6.29
CA LEU A 61 5.10 4.79 7.00
C LEU A 61 5.49 3.91 8.20
N LYS A 62 6.77 3.57 8.40
CA LYS A 62 7.23 2.61 9.43
C LYS A 62 6.81 2.98 10.87
N ASN A 63 6.71 4.27 11.16
CA ASN A 63 6.34 4.78 12.49
C ASN A 63 4.88 5.23 12.55
N THR A 64 4.04 4.78 11.61
CA THR A 64 2.60 5.03 11.60
C THR A 64 1.85 3.75 11.98
N PHE A 65 0.54 3.84 12.19
CA PHE A 65 -0.32 2.69 12.45
C PHE A 65 -0.66 1.88 11.19
N ILE A 66 -0.05 2.22 10.05
CA ILE A 66 -0.23 1.52 8.78
C ILE A 66 0.48 0.16 8.84
N LEU A 67 -0.25 -0.88 8.46
CA LEU A 67 0.22 -2.25 8.49
C LEU A 67 0.63 -2.72 7.09
N ASP A 68 1.46 -3.76 7.03
CA ASP A 68 1.91 -4.35 5.77
C ASP A 68 0.75 -4.88 4.92
N ASN A 69 -0.30 -5.44 5.55
CA ASN A 69 -1.48 -5.96 4.84
C ASN A 69 -2.32 -4.87 4.15
N ASP A 70 -2.07 -3.60 4.44
CA ASP A 70 -2.72 -2.49 3.75
C ASP A 70 -2.05 -2.19 2.40
N ILE A 71 -0.93 -2.84 2.05
CA ILE A 71 -0.20 -2.63 0.80
C ILE A 71 -0.42 -3.80 -0.16
N ASN A 72 -0.94 -3.51 -1.35
CA ASN A 72 -1.20 -4.49 -2.40
C ASN A 72 -0.39 -4.24 -3.67
N LEU A 73 0.20 -5.31 -4.21
CA LEU A 73 0.87 -5.31 -5.51
C LEU A 73 -0.08 -5.81 -6.60
N ILE A 74 -0.42 -4.95 -7.56
CA ILE A 74 -1.38 -5.27 -8.63
C ILE A 74 -0.65 -5.29 -9.98
N PRO A 75 -0.79 -6.35 -10.79
CA PRO A 75 -0.22 -6.38 -12.13
C PRO A 75 -1.00 -5.46 -13.06
N VAL A 76 -0.30 -4.65 -13.85
CA VAL A 76 -0.92 -3.73 -14.81
C VAL A 76 -1.40 -4.48 -16.07
N ASN A 77 -0.81 -5.65 -16.36
CA ASN A 77 -1.12 -6.45 -17.54
C ASN A 77 -1.04 -7.96 -17.23
N GLY A 78 -1.59 -8.78 -18.13
CA GLY A 78 -1.57 -10.24 -18.03
C GLY A 78 -0.20 -10.90 -18.30
N LEU A 79 0.89 -10.12 -18.33
CA LEU A 79 2.25 -10.66 -18.50
C LEU A 79 2.81 -11.24 -17.20
N LEU A 80 2.23 -10.85 -16.08
CA LEU A 80 2.64 -11.22 -14.74
C LEU A 80 1.56 -12.02 -14.03
N GLU A 81 1.99 -13.04 -13.33
CA GLU A 81 1.24 -13.67 -12.26
C GLU A 81 1.80 -13.16 -10.93
N ILE A 82 0.92 -12.57 -10.11
CA ILE A 82 1.24 -12.06 -8.77
C ILE A 82 0.29 -12.73 -7.80
N VAL A 83 0.86 -13.48 -6.85
CA VAL A 83 0.11 -14.17 -5.80
C VAL A 83 0.70 -13.77 -4.47
N GLU A 84 -0.11 -13.20 -3.58
CA GLU A 84 0.31 -12.92 -2.20
C GLU A 84 0.56 -14.24 -1.46
N THR A 85 1.63 -14.32 -0.68
CA THR A 85 1.95 -15.49 0.14
C THR A 85 1.13 -15.47 1.43
N GLU A 86 1.35 -16.45 2.30
CA GLU A 86 0.79 -16.45 3.65
C GLU A 86 1.26 -15.24 4.49
N LYS A 87 2.35 -14.57 4.08
CA LYS A 87 2.84 -13.35 4.71
C LYS A 87 2.31 -12.14 3.94
N SER A 88 1.66 -11.23 4.66
CA SER A 88 1.19 -9.96 4.10
C SER A 88 2.33 -9.17 3.48
N ASN A 89 2.04 -8.45 2.39
CA ASN A 89 3.02 -7.64 1.64
C ASN A 89 4.16 -8.50 1.05
N GLN A 90 4.01 -9.81 0.93
CA GLN A 90 4.96 -10.69 0.27
C GLN A 90 4.29 -11.41 -0.89
N TYR A 91 4.91 -11.36 -2.06
CA TYR A 91 4.30 -11.78 -3.31
C TYR A 91 5.21 -12.73 -4.08
N LEU A 92 4.66 -13.87 -4.51
CA LEU A 92 5.25 -14.68 -5.57
C LEU A 92 4.93 -14.01 -6.90
N VAL A 93 5.98 -13.54 -7.56
CA VAL A 93 5.87 -12.87 -8.86
C VAL A 93 6.55 -13.71 -9.92
N LYS A 94 5.77 -14.11 -10.93
CA LYS A 94 6.24 -14.89 -12.06
C LYS A 94 5.91 -14.17 -13.36
N VAL A 95 6.91 -14.04 -14.22
CA VAL A 95 6.73 -13.49 -15.57
C VAL A 95 6.34 -14.62 -16.50
N ASN A 96 5.10 -14.64 -16.96
CA ASN A 96 4.56 -15.70 -17.81
C ASN A 96 5.07 -15.59 -19.25
N LYS A 97 5.02 -14.38 -19.81
CA LYS A 97 5.51 -14.06 -21.15
C LYS A 97 6.03 -12.63 -21.15
N ALA A 98 7.07 -12.38 -21.94
CA ALA A 98 7.68 -11.07 -22.06
C ALA A 98 8.00 -10.75 -23.52
N GLU A 99 7.10 -10.06 -24.20
CA GLU A 99 7.40 -9.43 -25.49
C GLU A 99 8.09 -8.08 -25.28
N SER A 100 7.78 -7.43 -24.15
CA SER A 100 8.40 -6.18 -23.70
C SER A 100 9.68 -6.45 -22.91
N LYS A 101 10.64 -5.50 -22.97
CA LYS A 101 11.83 -5.50 -22.09
C LYS A 101 11.50 -5.17 -20.62
N TYR A 102 10.27 -4.75 -20.36
CA TYR A 102 9.83 -4.27 -19.06
C TYR A 102 8.45 -4.78 -18.71
N ILE A 103 8.24 -4.92 -17.41
CA ILE A 103 6.96 -5.20 -16.78
C ILE A 103 6.61 -4.07 -15.83
N GLU A 104 5.32 -3.92 -15.58
CA GLU A 104 4.79 -2.85 -14.75
C GLU A 104 3.82 -3.42 -13.70
N PHE A 105 3.92 -2.88 -12.51
CA PHE A 105 3.01 -3.15 -11.40
C PHE A 105 2.66 -1.85 -10.71
N GLU A 106 1.49 -1.84 -10.11
CA GLU A 106 1.01 -0.75 -9.29
C GLU A 106 1.05 -1.18 -7.83
N ILE A 107 1.49 -0.27 -6.98
CA ILE A 107 1.44 -0.44 -5.54
C ILE A 107 0.28 0.38 -5.04
N TRP A 108 -0.72 -0.33 -4.54
CA TRP A 108 -1.93 0.24 -3.99
C TRP A 108 -1.87 0.17 -2.48
N PHE A 109 -2.41 1.18 -1.83
CA PHE A 109 -2.54 1.26 -0.38
C PHE A 109 -4.01 1.41 0.01
N ASP A 110 -4.49 0.52 0.87
CA ASP A 110 -5.85 0.57 1.42
C ASP A 110 -5.93 1.61 2.53
N LEU A 111 -6.79 2.61 2.32
CA LEU A 111 -6.96 3.67 3.30
C LEU A 111 -7.70 3.17 4.56
N GLY A 112 -8.41 2.04 4.49
CA GLY A 112 -9.26 1.56 5.59
C GLY A 112 -10.15 2.67 6.14
N ASN A 113 -10.02 2.97 7.43
CA ASN A 113 -10.69 4.09 8.10
C ASN A 113 -9.79 5.32 8.31
N PHE A 114 -8.56 5.32 7.80
CA PHE A 114 -7.59 6.38 8.02
C PHE A 114 -7.91 7.63 7.20
N THR A 115 -7.72 8.80 7.81
CA THR A 115 -7.61 10.05 7.05
C THR A 115 -6.13 10.35 6.86
N ILE A 116 -5.63 10.37 5.63
CA ILE A 116 -4.23 10.71 5.38
C ILE A 116 -4.14 12.06 4.71
N LEU A 117 -3.36 12.95 5.33
CA LEU A 117 -3.06 14.28 4.82
C LEU A 117 -1.60 14.32 4.36
N LEU A 118 -1.38 14.83 3.14
CA LEU A 118 -0.08 15.02 2.54
C LEU A 118 0.21 16.52 2.42
N LYS A 119 1.39 16.93 2.89
CA LYS A 119 1.82 18.32 2.77
C LYS A 119 2.25 18.63 1.33
N LYS A 120 1.66 19.67 0.74
CA LYS A 120 1.96 20.16 -0.61
C LYS A 120 1.83 21.68 -0.62
N ASN A 121 2.86 22.38 -1.10
CA ASN A 121 2.90 23.85 -1.15
C ASN A 121 2.50 24.52 0.19
N SER A 122 3.00 23.97 1.30
CA SER A 122 2.70 24.41 2.68
C SER A 122 1.27 24.18 3.18
N GLN A 123 0.40 23.54 2.40
CA GLN A 123 -0.95 23.16 2.80
C GLN A 123 -1.06 21.64 3.01
N TRP A 124 -2.00 21.23 3.86
CA TRP A 124 -2.34 19.82 4.06
C TRP A 124 -3.49 19.45 3.11
N GLU A 125 -3.22 18.54 2.20
CA GLU A 125 -4.19 18.05 1.21
C GLU A 125 -4.52 16.59 1.49
N ASP A 126 -5.78 16.20 1.35
CA ASP A 126 -6.18 14.79 1.45
C ASP A 126 -5.49 13.96 0.36
N VAL A 127 -4.92 12.81 0.72
CA VAL A 127 -4.18 11.95 -0.23
C VAL A 127 -5.04 11.50 -1.42
N ARG A 128 -6.36 11.41 -1.26
CA ARG A 128 -7.31 11.05 -2.33
C ARG A 128 -7.36 12.07 -3.47
N ASN A 129 -6.95 13.31 -3.20
CA ASN A 129 -6.83 14.36 -4.22
C ASN A 129 -5.43 14.38 -4.88
N VAL A 130 -4.47 13.66 -4.32
CA VAL A 130 -3.07 13.67 -4.79
C VAL A 130 -2.70 12.40 -5.56
N TYR A 131 -3.31 11.28 -5.22
CA TYR A 131 -3.07 9.98 -5.86
C TYR A 131 -4.32 9.52 -6.61
N PRO A 132 -4.18 8.70 -7.67
CA PRO A 132 -5.32 7.98 -8.22
C PRO A 132 -6.00 7.18 -7.13
N PHE A 133 -7.30 7.40 -6.95
CA PHE A 133 -8.11 6.81 -5.89
C PHE A 133 -9.19 5.92 -6.48
N LYS A 134 -9.31 4.69 -5.97
CA LYS A 134 -10.29 3.71 -6.42
C LYS A 134 -10.60 2.72 -5.31
N ASP A 135 -11.87 2.41 -5.07
CA ASP A 135 -12.31 1.35 -4.14
C ASP A 135 -11.68 1.45 -2.73
N ASN A 136 -11.62 2.67 -2.16
CA ASN A 136 -10.96 2.97 -0.88
C ASN A 136 -9.43 2.81 -0.85
N ARG A 137 -8.80 2.73 -2.01
CA ARG A 137 -7.35 2.56 -2.17
C ARG A 137 -6.75 3.71 -2.95
N ILE A 138 -5.51 4.07 -2.62
CA ILE A 138 -4.70 4.99 -3.42
C ILE A 138 -3.57 4.25 -4.14
N MET A 139 -3.36 4.56 -5.41
CA MET A 139 -2.20 4.06 -6.15
C MET A 139 -0.99 4.93 -5.79
N MET A 140 -0.11 4.41 -4.93
CA MET A 140 1.05 5.15 -4.44
C MET A 140 2.13 5.28 -5.50
N GLN A 141 2.41 4.19 -6.22
CA GLN A 141 3.47 4.17 -7.22
C GLN A 141 3.22 3.11 -8.28
N LYS A 142 3.47 3.50 -9.54
CA LYS A 142 3.66 2.57 -10.64
C LYS A 142 5.16 2.29 -10.77
N ILE A 143 5.55 1.03 -10.67
CA ILE A 143 6.94 0.61 -10.79
C ILE A 143 7.12 -0.16 -12.10
N ARG A 144 8.23 0.12 -12.76
CA ARG A 144 8.65 -0.53 -14.00
C ARG A 144 9.94 -1.29 -13.74
N LEU A 145 9.91 -2.61 -13.86
CA LEU A 145 11.10 -3.45 -13.75
C LEU A 145 11.55 -3.92 -15.11
N LYS A 146 12.86 -4.04 -15.26
CA LYS A 146 13.49 -4.63 -16.43
C LYS A 146 13.46 -6.15 -16.31
N ILE A 147 13.18 -6.79 -17.43
CA ILE A 147 13.22 -8.24 -17.56
C ILE A 147 14.65 -8.61 -17.95
N ALA A 148 15.29 -9.44 -17.14
CA ALA A 148 16.55 -10.07 -17.48
C ALA A 148 16.29 -11.10 -18.59
N LYS A 149 17.10 -11.04 -19.64
CA LYS A 149 17.09 -12.04 -20.71
C LYS A 149 17.68 -13.36 -20.24
#